data_AF-A0A0G1UTE1-F1
#
_entry.id   AF-A0A0G1UTE1-F1
#
_cell.length_a   1.000
_cell.length_b   1.000
_cell.length_c   1.000
_cell.angle_alpha   90.00
_cell.angle_beta   90.00
_cell.angle_gamma   90.00
#
_symmetry.space_group_name_H-M   'P 1'
#
loop_
_entity.id
_entity.type
_entity.pdbx_description
1 polymer ?
#
loop_
_entity_poly.entity_id
_entity_poly.type
_entity_poly.pdbx_seq_one_letter_code
_entity_poly.pdbx_strand_id
1 'polypeptide(L)'
;MPDPIPQPDNPPAVVPAPVPHKPVNAPVKIREPKHNFSSTQGLLSRLQELTGTPVISYYNSARSSMVQSHPDLFLDQLHQIGHQKTLSLVLVSYGGEGHAALRIASILRHYCEFLNVLVPSRAASAATMLCLAADKIIMSPSGFLSAIDSSLRHGLNPKGPDNKPVTVSVDQVKRVLKFLSDEGPSKIDGTVSEGAYRTLFKYLHPLALGEIDRASSNSTLIATKIMNLHPDIFGSSEKISYLADHLVNGYPAHGFPILYQEAREIGLPVEMADEQLSDLLRDLVRSYDVATLPATTHFSETFYRFTGYPDIIESSGRRISYRYSYNKRFNPVSREWLTENDLSQWINFLPGPGGKIQIQALDVPAPPAAAPLS
;
A
#
# COMPACT_ATOMS: atom_id res chain seq x y z
N MET A 1 -45.94 57.76 -26.44
CA MET A 1 -44.86 56.76 -26.44
C MET A 1 -45.49 55.47 -26.96
N PRO A 2 -45.06 54.93 -28.10
CA PRO A 2 -45.70 53.77 -28.72
C PRO A 2 -45.22 52.46 -28.09
N ASP A 3 -46.08 51.45 -28.10
CA ASP A 3 -45.83 50.10 -27.60
C ASP A 3 -44.71 49.36 -28.36
N PRO A 4 -43.99 48.40 -27.74
CA PRO A 4 -42.92 47.67 -28.40
C PRO A 4 -43.46 46.67 -29.43
N ILE A 5 -42.83 46.64 -30.60
CA ILE A 5 -43.06 45.68 -31.68
C ILE A 5 -42.61 44.27 -31.24
N PRO A 6 -43.39 43.19 -31.47
CA PRO A 6 -42.96 41.84 -31.14
C PRO A 6 -41.82 41.37 -32.08
N GLN A 7 -40.79 40.76 -31.50
CA GLN A 7 -39.71 40.12 -32.26
C GLN A 7 -40.19 38.79 -32.90
N PRO A 8 -39.71 38.43 -34.11
CA PRO A 8 -40.03 37.15 -34.72
C PRO A 8 -39.23 36.01 -34.08
N ASP A 9 -39.88 34.85 -33.91
CA ASP A 9 -39.28 33.63 -33.38
C ASP A 9 -38.08 33.18 -34.23
N ASN A 10 -36.93 32.97 -33.58
CA ASN A 10 -35.77 32.33 -34.20
C ASN A 10 -36.07 30.83 -34.43
N PRO A 11 -35.77 30.27 -35.61
CA PRO A 11 -35.91 28.84 -35.84
C PRO A 11 -34.94 28.06 -34.95
N PRO A 12 -35.30 26.83 -34.51
CA PRO A 12 -34.45 26.02 -33.64
C PRO A 12 -33.10 25.72 -34.31
N ALA A 13 -32.03 25.85 -33.54
CA ALA A 13 -30.67 25.57 -33.99
C ALA A 13 -30.56 24.13 -34.52
N VAL A 14 -30.10 23.98 -35.77
CA VAL A 14 -29.81 22.67 -36.37
C VAL A 14 -28.62 22.08 -35.61
N VAL A 15 -28.86 21.03 -34.83
CA VAL A 15 -27.79 20.22 -34.23
C VAL A 15 -27.03 19.55 -35.37
N PRO A 16 -25.72 19.77 -35.54
CA PRO A 16 -24.98 19.10 -36.62
C PRO A 16 -25.00 17.59 -36.39
N ALA A 17 -25.35 16.84 -37.42
CA ALA A 17 -25.34 15.38 -37.38
C ALA A 17 -23.93 14.87 -36.99
N PRO A 18 -23.84 13.81 -36.17
CA PRO A 18 -22.56 13.23 -35.79
C PRO A 18 -21.80 12.80 -37.06
N VAL A 19 -20.59 13.31 -37.22
CA VAL A 19 -19.70 12.91 -38.31
C VAL A 19 -19.40 11.42 -38.14
N PRO A 20 -19.69 10.55 -39.14
CA PRO A 20 -19.38 9.14 -39.02
C PRO A 20 -17.85 8.97 -38.95
N HIS A 21 -17.36 8.53 -37.79
CA HIS A 21 -15.97 8.11 -37.64
C HIS A 21 -15.70 6.96 -38.61
N LYS A 22 -14.82 7.18 -39.59
CA LYS A 22 -14.32 6.11 -40.46
C LYS A 22 -13.76 4.99 -39.58
N PRO A 23 -14.15 3.72 -39.77
CA PRO A 23 -13.55 2.62 -39.04
C PRO A 23 -12.07 2.54 -39.43
N VAL A 24 -11.19 2.83 -38.47
CA VAL A 24 -9.75 2.65 -38.63
C VAL A 24 -9.50 1.14 -38.55
N ASN A 25 -9.54 0.47 -39.70
CA ASN A 25 -9.28 -0.97 -39.87
C ASN A 25 -7.79 -1.34 -39.72
N ALA A 26 -7.08 -0.75 -38.75
CA ALA A 26 -5.77 -1.23 -38.34
C ALA A 26 -5.94 -1.96 -36.98
N PRO A 27 -5.43 -3.19 -36.82
CA PRO A 27 -5.51 -3.88 -35.54
C PRO A 27 -4.79 -3.04 -34.47
N VAL A 28 -5.51 -2.68 -33.40
CA VAL A 28 -4.95 -1.87 -32.31
C VAL A 28 -3.83 -2.67 -31.63
N LYS A 29 -2.60 -2.17 -31.69
CA LYS A 29 -1.45 -2.80 -31.03
C LYS A 29 -1.63 -2.73 -29.51
N ILE A 30 -1.61 -3.89 -28.85
CA ILE A 30 -1.67 -3.99 -27.39
C ILE A 30 -0.41 -3.35 -26.79
N ARG A 31 -0.63 -2.42 -25.87
CA ARG A 31 0.43 -1.78 -25.07
C ARG A 31 0.74 -2.65 -23.86
N GLU A 32 2.02 -2.84 -23.61
CA GLU A 32 2.54 -3.56 -22.44
C GLU A 32 3.36 -2.60 -21.57
N PRO A 33 3.29 -2.72 -20.22
CA PRO A 33 4.15 -1.96 -19.33
C PRO A 33 5.64 -2.25 -19.61
N LYS A 34 6.49 -1.24 -19.41
CA LYS A 34 7.94 -1.48 -19.35
C LYS A 34 8.22 -2.33 -18.11
N HIS A 35 9.11 -3.32 -18.20
CA HIS A 35 9.47 -4.12 -17.02
C HIS A 35 10.74 -3.62 -16.33
N ASN A 36 11.68 -3.00 -17.06
CA ASN A 36 12.99 -2.56 -16.56
C ASN A 36 13.81 -3.67 -15.82
N PHE A 37 13.51 -4.94 -16.03
CA PHE A 37 14.11 -6.05 -15.26
C PHE A 37 15.64 -6.09 -15.35
N SER A 38 16.22 -5.99 -16.55
CA SER A 38 17.70 -5.96 -16.68
C SER A 38 18.33 -4.77 -15.94
N SER A 39 17.64 -3.63 -15.89
CA SER A 39 18.13 -2.44 -15.19
C SER A 39 18.07 -2.60 -13.68
N THR A 40 16.97 -3.13 -13.14
CA THR A 40 16.84 -3.37 -11.69
C THR A 40 17.81 -4.45 -11.22
N GLN A 41 18.03 -5.49 -12.03
CA GLN A 41 19.04 -6.53 -11.75
C GLN A 41 20.46 -5.93 -11.65
N GLY A 42 20.82 -5.02 -12.56
CA GLY A 42 22.10 -4.30 -12.47
C GLY A 42 22.23 -3.42 -11.22
N LEU A 43 21.14 -2.75 -10.81
CA LEU A 43 21.10 -1.94 -9.59
C LEU A 43 21.19 -2.81 -8.32
N LEU A 44 20.50 -3.95 -8.31
CA LEU A 44 20.57 -4.91 -7.20
C LEU A 44 21.98 -5.49 -7.05
N SER A 45 22.67 -5.83 -8.15
CA SER A 45 24.08 -6.26 -8.09
C SER A 45 24.95 -5.23 -7.39
N ARG A 46 24.84 -3.95 -7.79
CA ARG A 46 25.61 -2.85 -7.19
C ARG A 46 25.25 -2.62 -5.72
N LEU A 47 23.99 -2.76 -5.35
CA LEU A 47 23.56 -2.68 -3.94
C LEU A 47 24.14 -3.82 -3.11
N GLN A 48 24.19 -5.05 -3.65
CA GLN A 48 24.82 -6.17 -2.95
C GLN A 48 26.32 -5.97 -2.78
N GLU A 49 27.00 -5.46 -3.82
CA GLU A 49 28.42 -5.10 -3.75
C GLU A 49 28.69 -4.03 -2.69
N LEU A 50 27.85 -2.98 -2.65
CA LEU A 50 28.00 -1.88 -1.70
C LEU A 50 27.67 -2.28 -0.26
N THR A 51 26.60 -3.04 -0.05
CA THR A 51 26.18 -3.48 1.29
C THR A 51 26.94 -4.69 1.80
N GLY A 52 27.59 -5.46 0.93
CA GLY A 52 28.24 -6.73 1.27
C GLY A 52 27.24 -7.83 1.67
N THR A 53 25.96 -7.69 1.32
CA THR A 53 24.89 -8.61 1.73
C THR A 53 23.98 -8.93 0.55
N PRO A 54 23.32 -10.11 0.52
CA PRO A 54 22.24 -10.36 -0.42
C PRO A 54 21.11 -9.34 -0.23
N VAL A 55 20.55 -8.86 -1.34
CA VAL A 55 19.51 -7.84 -1.33
C VAL A 55 18.23 -8.41 -1.91
N ILE A 56 17.16 -8.31 -1.13
CA ILE A 56 15.79 -8.50 -1.59
C ILE A 56 15.08 -7.15 -1.62
N SER A 57 14.27 -6.89 -2.64
CA SER A 57 13.44 -5.70 -2.76
C SER A 57 11.98 -6.08 -2.64
N TYR A 58 11.24 -5.30 -1.84
CA TYR A 58 9.80 -5.36 -1.77
C TYR A 58 9.21 -3.98 -2.01
N TYR A 59 8.56 -3.84 -3.16
CA TYR A 59 7.98 -2.60 -3.63
C TYR A 59 6.48 -2.79 -3.90
N ASN A 60 5.65 -1.93 -3.30
CA ASN A 60 4.26 -1.75 -3.69
C ASN A 60 4.09 -0.37 -4.31
N SER A 61 3.53 -0.32 -5.52
CA SER A 61 3.08 0.92 -6.14
C SER A 61 1.95 1.55 -5.32
N ALA A 62 1.61 2.80 -5.60
CA ALA A 62 0.47 3.47 -4.96
C ALA A 62 -0.89 2.77 -5.20
N ARG A 63 -0.95 1.75 -6.08
CA ARG A 63 -2.16 0.97 -6.39
C ARG A 63 -2.14 -0.46 -5.83
N SER A 64 -1.12 -0.81 -5.04
CA SER A 64 -1.00 -2.12 -4.40
C SER A 64 -0.69 -1.98 -2.92
N SER A 65 -1.00 -3.03 -2.17
CA SER A 65 -0.79 -3.13 -0.74
C SER A 65 -0.19 -4.48 -0.39
N MET A 66 0.42 -4.56 0.79
CA MET A 66 0.85 -5.82 1.38
C MET A 66 -0.37 -6.68 1.75
N VAL A 67 -0.41 -7.93 1.29
CA VAL A 67 -1.55 -8.86 1.48
C VAL A 67 -1.06 -10.27 1.84
N GLN A 68 -1.98 -11.12 2.30
CA GLN A 68 -1.70 -12.46 2.84
C GLN A 68 -1.07 -13.47 1.88
N SER A 69 -1.11 -13.21 0.57
CA SER A 69 -0.44 -14.06 -0.41
C SER A 69 1.05 -13.74 -0.55
N HIS A 70 1.51 -12.56 -0.13
CA HIS A 70 2.93 -12.17 -0.24
C HIS A 70 3.90 -13.00 0.61
N PRO A 71 3.59 -13.40 1.87
CA PRO A 71 4.49 -14.23 2.66
C PRO A 71 5.01 -15.47 1.95
N ASP A 72 4.15 -16.18 1.21
CA ASP A 72 4.55 -17.42 0.51
C ASP A 72 5.51 -17.12 -0.66
N LEU A 73 5.38 -15.95 -1.28
CA LEU A 73 6.30 -15.48 -2.32
C LEU A 73 7.65 -15.06 -1.75
N PHE A 74 7.68 -14.54 -0.52
CA PHE A 74 8.93 -14.30 0.21
C PHE A 74 9.63 -15.63 0.53
N LEU A 75 8.87 -16.64 0.97
CA LEU A 75 9.41 -17.97 1.21
C LEU A 75 10.05 -18.55 -0.07
N ASP A 76 9.37 -18.43 -1.22
CA ASP A 76 9.91 -18.87 -2.52
C ASP A 76 11.19 -18.15 -2.94
N GLN A 77 11.31 -16.85 -2.66
CA GLN A 77 12.53 -16.09 -2.92
C GLN A 77 13.66 -16.51 -1.99
N LEU A 78 13.36 -16.71 -0.71
CA LEU A 78 14.35 -17.05 0.30
C LEU A 78 14.82 -18.51 0.21
N HIS A 79 13.98 -19.42 -0.30
CA HIS A 79 14.42 -20.78 -0.68
C HIS A 79 15.57 -20.75 -1.70
N GLN A 80 15.55 -19.80 -2.65
CA GLN A 80 16.60 -19.65 -3.64
C GLN A 80 17.86 -18.98 -3.08
N ILE A 81 17.69 -17.98 -2.21
CA ILE A 81 18.80 -17.24 -1.58
C ILE A 81 19.50 -18.10 -0.51
N GLY A 82 18.76 -18.99 0.16
CA GLY A 82 19.25 -19.77 1.30
C GLY A 82 19.37 -18.94 2.58
N HIS A 83 19.80 -19.59 3.66
CA HIS A 83 20.06 -18.91 4.94
C HIS A 83 21.32 -18.04 4.83
N GLN A 84 21.26 -16.82 5.37
CA GLN A 84 22.31 -15.81 5.26
C GLN A 84 22.69 -15.28 6.63
N LYS A 85 23.98 -14.97 6.86
CA LYS A 85 24.35 -14.28 8.11
C LYS A 85 23.66 -12.91 8.20
N THR A 86 23.68 -12.15 7.12
CA THR A 86 23.03 -10.84 7.04
C THR A 86 22.26 -10.72 5.74
N LEU A 87 21.02 -10.25 5.82
CA LEU A 87 20.13 -10.02 4.68
C LEU A 87 19.71 -8.55 4.66
N SER A 88 19.67 -7.93 3.48
CA SER A 88 19.17 -6.57 3.31
C SER A 88 17.85 -6.55 2.53
N LEU A 89 16.81 -5.95 3.10
CA LEU A 89 15.52 -5.73 2.48
C LEU A 89 15.35 -4.26 2.08
N VAL A 90 15.28 -3.97 0.78
CA VAL A 90 14.78 -2.67 0.31
C VAL A 90 13.26 -2.66 0.43
N LEU A 91 12.71 -1.77 1.26
CA LEU A 91 11.28 -1.70 1.52
C LEU A 91 10.67 -0.38 1.06
N VAL A 92 9.69 -0.48 0.15
CA VAL A 92 8.96 0.66 -0.39
C VAL A 92 7.47 0.35 -0.46
N SER A 93 6.71 0.75 0.54
CA SER A 93 5.29 0.41 0.62
C SER A 93 4.49 1.39 1.46
N TYR A 94 3.21 1.57 1.10
CA TYR A 94 2.23 2.28 1.92
C TYR A 94 1.57 1.38 2.99
N GLY A 95 2.00 0.12 3.09
CA GLY A 95 1.47 -0.84 4.04
C GLY A 95 0.40 -1.73 3.43
N GLY A 96 -0.58 -2.11 4.23
CA GLY A 96 -1.56 -3.14 3.92
C GLY A 96 -1.90 -3.93 5.18
N GLU A 97 -1.91 -5.24 5.09
CA GLU A 97 -2.29 -6.11 6.20
C GLU A 97 -1.13 -6.36 7.18
N GLY A 98 -1.31 -6.01 8.46
CA GLY A 98 -0.30 -6.23 9.50
C GLY A 98 0.03 -7.71 9.74
N HIS A 99 -0.94 -8.61 9.54
CA HIS A 99 -0.69 -10.05 9.62
C HIS A 99 0.26 -10.57 8.52
N ALA A 100 0.18 -9.98 7.31
CA ALA A 100 1.15 -10.28 6.26
C ALA A 100 2.54 -9.77 6.65
N ALA A 101 2.64 -8.59 7.26
CA ALA A 101 3.91 -8.05 7.77
C ALA A 101 4.55 -8.98 8.82
N LEU A 102 3.77 -9.47 9.79
CA LEU A 102 4.24 -10.42 10.80
C LEU A 102 4.75 -11.72 10.17
N ARG A 103 4.02 -12.27 9.19
CA ARG A 103 4.43 -13.50 8.50
C ARG A 103 5.71 -13.27 7.70
N ILE A 104 5.81 -12.18 6.94
CA ILE A 104 7.03 -11.83 6.18
C ILE A 104 8.22 -11.63 7.13
N ALA A 105 8.03 -10.90 8.24
CA ALA A 105 9.06 -10.70 9.25
C ALA A 105 9.56 -12.03 9.83
N SER A 106 8.65 -12.92 10.21
CA SER A 106 8.98 -14.25 10.73
C SER A 106 9.79 -15.07 9.72
N ILE A 107 9.39 -15.05 8.44
CA ILE A 107 10.13 -15.74 7.38
C ILE A 107 11.52 -15.12 7.21
N LEU A 108 11.65 -13.80 7.09
CA LEU A 108 12.96 -13.16 6.95
C LEU A 108 13.91 -13.52 8.11
N ARG A 109 13.42 -13.45 9.36
CA ARG A 109 14.18 -13.82 10.56
C ARG A 109 14.54 -15.30 10.62
N HIS A 110 13.81 -16.18 9.94
CA HIS A 110 14.19 -17.59 9.81
C HIS A 110 15.38 -17.79 8.84
N TYR A 111 15.48 -16.94 7.82
CA TYR A 111 16.52 -17.02 6.78
C TYR A 111 17.72 -16.11 7.04
N CYS A 112 17.77 -15.36 8.15
CA CYS A 112 18.97 -14.61 8.52
C CYS A 112 19.18 -14.40 10.02
N GLU A 113 20.44 -14.22 10.42
CA GLU A 113 20.80 -13.83 11.79
C GLU A 113 20.58 -12.31 12.00
N PHE A 114 21.01 -11.51 11.02
CA PHE A 114 20.88 -10.06 11.01
C PHE A 114 20.07 -9.58 9.80
N LEU A 115 19.07 -8.75 10.04
CA LEU A 115 18.22 -8.15 9.03
C LEU A 115 18.44 -6.63 8.97
N ASN A 116 18.88 -6.14 7.82
CA ASN A 116 18.87 -4.72 7.51
C ASN A 116 17.61 -4.40 6.70
N VAL A 117 16.90 -3.32 7.03
CA VAL A 117 15.80 -2.81 6.20
C VAL A 117 16.18 -1.43 5.67
N LEU A 118 16.32 -1.32 4.36
CA LEU A 118 16.66 -0.10 3.63
C LEU A 118 15.36 0.62 3.22
N VAL A 119 15.14 1.83 3.74
CA VAL A 119 13.92 2.63 3.49
C VAL A 119 14.28 3.85 2.66
N PRO A 120 14.21 3.77 1.31
CA PRO A 120 14.64 4.89 0.47
C PRO A 120 13.61 6.00 0.32
N SER A 121 12.32 5.68 0.45
CA SER A 121 11.26 6.67 0.28
C SER A 121 10.13 6.54 1.30
N ARG A 122 9.60 5.34 1.52
CA ARG A 122 8.40 5.15 2.35
C ARG A 122 8.30 3.74 2.90
N ALA A 123 8.02 3.62 4.19
CA ALA A 123 7.50 2.41 4.79
C ALA A 123 6.38 2.84 5.75
N ALA A 124 5.14 2.82 5.27
CA ALA A 124 3.98 3.25 6.06
C ALA A 124 3.19 2.07 6.63
N SER A 125 2.58 2.27 7.81
CA SER A 125 1.66 1.32 8.45
C SER A 125 2.23 -0.11 8.58
N ALA A 126 1.66 -1.11 7.90
CA ALA A 126 2.17 -2.48 7.92
C ALA A 126 3.63 -2.59 7.41
N ALA A 127 4.09 -1.67 6.57
CA ALA A 127 5.49 -1.62 6.18
C ALA A 127 6.39 -1.10 7.32
N THR A 128 5.91 -0.14 8.14
CA THR A 128 6.57 0.23 9.39
C THR A 128 6.68 -0.98 10.32
N MET A 129 5.60 -1.77 10.46
CA MET A 129 5.64 -3.01 11.26
C MET A 129 6.74 -3.95 10.77
N LEU A 130 6.91 -4.11 9.46
CA LEU A 130 7.95 -4.95 8.89
C LEU A 130 9.36 -4.41 9.18
N CYS A 131 9.57 -3.09 9.19
CA CYS A 131 10.83 -2.49 9.64
C CYS A 131 11.20 -2.85 11.08
N LEU A 132 10.22 -3.12 11.96
CA LEU A 132 10.49 -3.51 13.35
C LEU A 132 11.17 -4.87 13.49
N ALA A 133 11.26 -5.66 12.42
CA ALA A 133 12.00 -6.92 12.39
C ALA A 133 13.51 -6.72 12.18
N ALA A 134 13.93 -5.50 11.84
CA ALA A 134 15.29 -5.18 11.44
C ALA A 134 16.19 -4.91 12.63
N ASP A 135 17.40 -5.47 12.60
CA ASP A 135 18.49 -5.05 13.48
C ASP A 135 18.94 -3.63 13.15
N LYS A 136 18.80 -3.22 11.88
CA LYS A 136 19.08 -1.86 11.41
C LYS A 136 18.05 -1.39 10.39
N ILE A 137 17.49 -0.21 10.61
CA ILE A 137 16.63 0.50 9.66
C ILE A 137 17.46 1.62 9.03
N ILE A 138 17.93 1.40 7.81
CA ILE A 138 18.79 2.37 7.10
C ILE A 138 17.89 3.25 6.23
N MET A 139 17.80 4.53 6.57
CA MET A 139 16.91 5.49 5.91
C MET A 139 17.70 6.39 4.96
N SER A 140 17.21 6.56 3.73
CA SER A 140 17.67 7.65 2.86
C SER A 140 17.09 8.99 3.33
N PRO A 141 17.63 10.15 2.91
CA PRO A 141 17.10 11.47 3.30
C PRO A 141 15.61 11.68 2.98
N SER A 142 15.08 11.02 1.95
CA SER A 142 13.65 11.05 1.59
C SER A 142 12.80 9.96 2.27
N GLY A 143 13.44 9.05 3.02
CA GLY A 143 12.77 7.95 3.68
C GLY A 143 11.97 8.41 4.91
N PHE A 144 10.80 7.83 5.09
CA PHE A 144 10.00 7.99 6.30
C PHE A 144 9.33 6.68 6.70
N LEU A 145 9.11 6.53 8.00
CA LEU A 145 8.19 5.55 8.58
C LEU A 145 6.85 6.23 8.88
N SER A 146 5.76 5.50 9.11
CA SER A 146 4.52 6.11 9.61
C SER A 146 3.93 5.38 10.80
N ALA A 147 2.94 6.01 11.43
CA ALA A 147 2.12 5.40 12.46
C ALA A 147 1.51 4.07 12.00
N ILE A 148 1.33 3.17 12.96
CA ILE A 148 0.80 1.82 12.77
C ILE A 148 -0.65 1.78 13.27
N ASP A 149 -1.47 2.75 12.83
CA ASP A 149 -2.90 2.78 13.17
C ASP A 149 -3.67 1.78 12.27
N SER A 150 -4.67 1.14 12.87
CA SER A 150 -5.63 0.30 12.18
C SER A 150 -6.88 1.12 11.88
N SER A 151 -7.04 1.59 10.65
CA SER A 151 -8.34 2.09 10.20
C SER A 151 -9.27 0.92 9.92
N LEU A 152 -10.50 0.92 10.44
CA LEU A 152 -11.46 -0.17 10.23
C LEU A 152 -12.61 0.27 9.32
N ARG A 153 -12.90 -0.56 8.32
CA ARG A 153 -14.13 -0.48 7.54
C ARG A 153 -15.06 -1.60 7.96
N HIS A 154 -16.13 -1.27 8.67
CA HIS A 154 -17.12 -2.22 9.17
C HIS A 154 -18.48 -2.00 8.50
N GLY A 155 -19.29 -3.05 8.31
CA GLY A 155 -20.62 -2.94 7.69
C GLY A 155 -21.60 -2.03 8.44
N LEU A 156 -21.31 -1.78 9.72
CA LEU A 156 -22.06 -0.91 10.62
C LEU A 156 -21.43 0.48 10.79
N ASN A 157 -20.42 0.83 9.99
CA ASN A 157 -19.89 2.19 9.93
C ASN A 157 -20.90 3.13 9.24
N PRO A 158 -20.77 4.46 9.45
CA PRO A 158 -21.51 5.45 8.67
C PRO A 158 -21.40 5.18 7.18
N LYS A 159 -22.44 5.51 6.41
CA LYS A 159 -22.46 5.28 4.97
C LYS A 159 -22.20 6.58 4.21
N GLY A 160 -21.38 6.49 3.17
CA GLY A 160 -21.13 7.60 2.25
C GLY A 160 -22.29 7.82 1.27
N PRO A 161 -22.18 8.82 0.37
CA PRO A 161 -23.18 9.10 -0.67
C PRO A 161 -23.46 7.91 -1.61
N ASP A 162 -22.50 6.99 -1.73
CA ASP A 162 -22.61 5.75 -2.50
C ASP A 162 -23.28 4.59 -1.72
N ASN A 163 -23.82 4.88 -0.54
CA ASN A 163 -24.44 3.93 0.39
C ASN A 163 -23.49 2.81 0.86
N LYS A 164 -22.17 3.00 0.72
CA LYS A 164 -21.17 2.05 1.23
C LYS A 164 -20.63 2.52 2.58
N PRO A 165 -20.25 1.58 3.46
CA PRO A 165 -19.63 1.96 4.73
C PRO A 165 -18.32 2.72 4.50
N VAL A 166 -18.14 3.82 5.23
CA VAL A 166 -16.90 4.60 5.24
C VAL A 166 -15.90 3.99 6.23
N THR A 167 -14.62 4.16 5.97
CA THR A 167 -13.57 3.78 6.90
C THR A 167 -13.54 4.76 8.06
N VAL A 168 -13.44 4.26 9.29
CA VAL A 168 -13.34 5.07 10.51
C VAL A 168 -11.98 4.79 11.15
N SER A 169 -11.23 5.84 11.50
CA SER A 169 -9.96 5.71 12.22
C SER A 169 -10.21 5.59 13.72
N VAL A 170 -9.46 4.70 14.38
CA VAL A 170 -9.46 4.53 15.84
C VAL A 170 -9.13 5.86 16.53
N ASP A 171 -8.15 6.57 16.00
CA ASP A 171 -7.68 7.81 16.59
C ASP A 171 -8.76 8.90 16.51
N GLN A 172 -9.45 9.04 15.38
CA GLN A 172 -10.56 9.99 15.26
C GLN A 172 -11.64 9.75 16.32
N VAL A 173 -11.99 8.49 16.59
CA VAL A 173 -12.91 8.12 17.66
C VAL A 173 -12.36 8.49 19.03
N LYS A 174 -11.10 8.12 19.33
CA LYS A 174 -10.44 8.45 20.61
C LYS A 174 -10.42 9.97 20.85
N ARG A 175 -10.13 10.77 19.82
CA ARG A 175 -10.14 12.24 19.90
C ARG A 175 -11.53 12.80 20.14
N VAL A 176 -12.57 12.28 19.49
CA VAL A 176 -13.96 12.70 19.77
C VAL A 176 -14.34 12.35 21.20
N LEU A 177 -14.01 11.15 21.68
CA LEU A 177 -14.26 10.76 23.08
C LEU A 177 -13.51 11.65 24.07
N LYS A 178 -12.24 11.97 23.80
CA LYS A 178 -11.45 12.89 24.60
C LYS A 178 -12.06 14.29 24.61
N PHE A 179 -12.39 14.84 23.44
CA PHE A 179 -13.03 16.15 23.30
C PHE A 179 -14.34 16.22 24.09
N LEU A 180 -15.24 15.23 23.94
CA LEU A 180 -16.49 15.17 24.68
C LEU A 180 -16.30 14.98 26.20
N SER A 181 -15.20 14.37 26.62
CA SER A 181 -14.86 14.21 28.05
C SER A 181 -14.29 15.52 28.61
N ASP A 182 -13.46 16.21 27.84
CA ASP A 182 -12.81 17.48 28.20
C ASP A 182 -13.81 18.65 28.23
N GLU A 183 -14.81 18.68 27.32
CA GLU A 183 -15.89 19.67 27.35
C GLU A 183 -16.87 19.47 28.52
N GLY A 184 -16.87 18.29 29.14
CA GLY A 184 -17.82 17.89 30.17
C GLY A 184 -19.27 17.77 29.64
N PRO A 185 -20.23 17.41 30.51
CA PRO A 185 -21.65 17.40 30.16
C PRO A 185 -22.10 18.72 29.53
N SER A 186 -22.68 18.69 28.33
CA SER A 186 -23.53 19.79 27.88
C SER A 186 -24.70 19.91 28.87
N LYS A 187 -24.72 20.98 29.69
CA LYS A 187 -25.86 21.29 30.56
C LYS A 187 -27.01 21.77 29.69
N ILE A 188 -27.91 20.85 29.33
CA ILE A 188 -29.23 21.19 28.81
C ILE A 188 -30.18 21.17 30.01
N ASP A 189 -30.63 22.35 30.45
CA ASP A 189 -31.75 22.55 31.37
C ASP A 189 -31.84 21.64 32.60
N GLY A 190 -30.75 21.49 33.34
CA GLY A 190 -30.75 20.90 34.70
C GLY A 190 -31.20 19.43 34.80
N THR A 191 -31.51 18.76 33.69
CA THR A 191 -32.01 17.39 33.68
C THR A 191 -31.37 16.59 32.54
N VAL A 192 -30.49 15.67 32.95
CA VAL A 192 -29.81 14.63 32.16
C VAL A 192 -28.72 15.13 31.20
N SER A 193 -27.47 14.98 31.67
CA SER A 193 -26.28 14.91 30.82
C SER A 193 -26.39 13.72 29.87
N GLU A 194 -26.46 13.95 28.57
CA GLU A 194 -26.28 12.86 27.60
C GLU A 194 -24.77 12.54 27.52
N GLY A 195 -24.35 11.42 28.11
CA GLY A 195 -22.93 11.05 28.15
C GLY A 195 -22.32 10.89 26.75
N ALA A 196 -21.02 11.22 26.61
CA ALA A 196 -20.26 11.19 25.35
C ALA A 196 -20.55 9.95 24.46
N TYR A 197 -20.62 8.78 25.08
CA TYR A 197 -20.93 7.51 24.41
C TYR A 197 -22.32 7.47 23.80
N ARG A 198 -23.33 8.02 24.47
CA ARG A 198 -24.72 8.00 23.96
C ARG A 198 -24.87 8.90 22.73
N THR A 199 -24.15 10.02 22.67
CA THR A 199 -24.07 10.86 21.47
C THR A 199 -23.32 10.16 20.34
N LEU A 200 -22.18 9.53 20.65
CA LEU A 200 -21.38 8.79 19.66
C LEU A 200 -22.16 7.61 19.07
N PHE A 201 -22.90 6.86 19.89
CA PHE A 201 -23.70 5.71 19.46
C PHE A 201 -24.85 6.06 18.51
N LYS A 202 -25.25 7.33 18.41
CA LYS A 202 -26.21 7.79 17.38
C LYS A 202 -25.63 7.69 15.97
N TYR A 203 -24.30 7.77 15.85
CA TYR A 203 -23.60 7.82 14.56
C TYR A 203 -22.70 6.62 14.33
N LEU A 204 -22.16 6.01 15.38
CA LEU A 204 -21.23 4.89 15.30
C LEU A 204 -21.73 3.71 16.14
N HIS A 205 -21.99 2.58 15.47
CA HIS A 205 -22.53 1.41 16.13
C HIS A 205 -21.58 0.86 17.23
N PRO A 206 -22.07 0.47 18.42
CA PRO A 206 -21.21 -0.07 19.49
C PRO A 206 -20.32 -1.24 19.07
N LEU A 207 -20.82 -2.16 18.23
CA LEU A 207 -19.98 -3.24 17.67
C LEU A 207 -18.87 -2.72 16.75
N ALA A 208 -19.10 -1.65 15.98
CA ALA A 208 -18.04 -1.04 15.18
C ALA A 208 -16.96 -0.43 16.10
N LEU A 209 -17.34 0.14 17.24
CA LEU A 209 -16.40 0.62 18.25
C LEU A 209 -15.58 -0.49 18.91
N GLY A 210 -16.22 -1.60 19.28
CA GLY A 210 -15.51 -2.78 19.81
C GLY A 210 -14.52 -3.35 18.78
N GLU A 211 -14.89 -3.38 17.50
CA GLU A 211 -14.00 -3.83 16.44
C GLU A 211 -12.83 -2.88 16.18
N ILE A 212 -13.05 -1.56 16.32
CA ILE A 212 -12.01 -0.54 16.24
C ILE A 212 -10.99 -0.73 17.38
N ASP A 213 -11.43 -0.91 18.62
CA ASP A 213 -10.55 -1.17 19.76
C ASP A 213 -9.76 -2.49 19.60
N ARG A 214 -10.42 -3.53 19.13
CA ARG A 214 -9.79 -4.81 18.79
C ARG A 214 -8.71 -4.66 17.72
N ALA A 215 -8.97 -3.86 16.68
CA ALA A 215 -8.00 -3.59 15.62
C ALA A 215 -6.76 -2.83 16.13
N SER A 216 -6.96 -1.86 17.03
CA SER A 216 -5.87 -1.12 17.68
C SER A 216 -5.01 -2.06 18.52
N SER A 217 -5.64 -2.87 19.37
CA SER A 217 -4.96 -3.87 20.21
C SER A 217 -4.20 -4.91 19.38
N ASN A 218 -4.77 -5.32 18.24
CA ASN A 218 -4.12 -6.23 17.31
C ASN A 218 -2.84 -5.62 16.70
N SER A 219 -2.86 -4.32 16.37
CA SER A 219 -1.69 -3.64 15.80
C SER A 219 -0.53 -3.56 16.80
N THR A 220 -0.83 -3.22 18.06
CA THR A 220 0.15 -3.27 19.16
C THR A 220 0.69 -4.68 19.35
N LEU A 221 -0.16 -5.70 19.38
CA LEU A 221 0.25 -7.09 19.54
C LEU A 221 1.16 -7.56 18.39
N ILE A 222 0.84 -7.20 17.15
CA ILE A 222 1.66 -7.54 15.98
C ILE A 222 3.04 -6.87 16.08
N ALA A 223 3.08 -5.56 16.34
CA ALA A 223 4.34 -4.83 16.49
C ALA A 223 5.22 -5.43 17.59
N THR A 224 4.63 -5.73 18.76
CA THR A 224 5.30 -6.41 19.87
C THR A 224 5.82 -7.79 19.46
N LYS A 225 5.02 -8.59 18.75
CA LYS A 225 5.45 -9.92 18.27
C LYS A 225 6.62 -9.83 17.30
N ILE A 226 6.62 -8.86 16.39
CA ILE A 226 7.70 -8.66 15.42
C ILE A 226 9.01 -8.28 16.14
N MET A 227 8.96 -7.31 17.07
CA MET A 227 10.14 -6.90 17.84
C MET A 227 10.69 -8.06 18.69
N ASN A 228 9.82 -8.91 19.24
CA ASN A 228 10.23 -10.09 20.00
C ASN A 228 10.84 -11.22 19.15
N LEU A 229 10.89 -11.09 17.81
CA LEU A 229 11.71 -11.99 16.98
C LEU A 229 13.22 -11.73 17.15
N HIS A 230 13.59 -10.56 17.68
CA HIS A 230 14.98 -10.13 17.90
C HIS A 230 15.07 -9.13 19.09
N PRO A 231 14.71 -9.56 20.30
CA PRO A 231 14.49 -8.65 21.43
C PRO A 231 15.75 -7.89 21.88
N ASP A 232 16.94 -8.44 21.63
CA ASP A 232 18.23 -7.87 22.08
C ASP A 232 18.46 -6.44 21.58
N ILE A 233 17.97 -6.11 20.39
CA ILE A 233 18.10 -4.77 19.78
C ILE A 233 17.34 -3.70 20.56
N PHE A 234 16.26 -4.06 21.26
CA PHE A 234 15.42 -3.12 22.00
C PHE A 234 15.75 -3.06 23.50
N GLY A 235 16.60 -3.96 24.00
CA GLY A 235 17.13 -3.96 25.35
C GLY A 235 16.19 -4.39 26.47
N SER A 236 14.87 -4.15 26.37
CA SER A 236 13.90 -4.60 27.38
C SER A 236 12.47 -4.75 26.85
N SER A 237 11.67 -5.58 27.53
CA SER A 237 10.24 -5.77 27.23
C SER A 237 9.43 -4.49 27.42
N GLU A 238 9.82 -3.63 28.36
CA GLU A 238 9.21 -2.32 28.59
C GLU A 238 9.47 -1.38 27.42
N LYS A 239 10.69 -1.38 26.86
CA LYS A 239 11.02 -0.59 25.67
C LYS A 239 10.25 -1.05 24.44
N ILE A 240 10.12 -2.36 24.25
CA ILE A 240 9.28 -2.97 23.20
C ILE A 240 7.82 -2.52 23.37
N SER A 241 7.27 -2.62 24.57
CA SER A 241 5.88 -2.23 24.86
C SER A 241 5.65 -0.74 24.63
N TYR A 242 6.59 0.10 25.05
CA TYR A 242 6.57 1.54 24.79
C TYR A 242 6.60 1.86 23.29
N LEU A 243 7.52 1.25 22.53
CA LEU A 243 7.63 1.48 21.09
C LEU A 243 6.36 1.05 20.35
N ALA A 244 5.81 -0.12 20.70
CA ALA A 244 4.57 -0.62 20.09
C ALA A 244 3.39 0.32 20.37
N ASP A 245 3.24 0.79 21.62
CA ASP A 245 2.19 1.75 21.98
C ASP A 245 2.40 3.11 21.29
N HIS A 246 3.64 3.63 21.31
CA HIS A 246 3.95 4.93 20.75
C HIS A 246 3.75 4.99 19.23
N LEU A 247 4.10 3.92 18.50
CA LEU A 247 3.88 3.85 17.06
C LEU A 247 2.39 3.73 16.68
N VAL A 248 1.54 3.23 17.59
CA VAL A 248 0.10 3.08 17.37
C VAL A 248 -0.67 4.32 17.82
N ASN A 249 -0.32 4.89 18.98
CA ASN A 249 -1.09 5.92 19.67
C ASN A 249 -0.38 7.29 19.79
N GLY A 250 0.93 7.36 19.50
CA GLY A 250 1.76 8.55 19.71
C GLY A 250 1.68 9.61 18.62
N TYR A 251 1.08 9.31 17.46
CA TYR A 251 1.05 10.19 16.30
C TYR A 251 -0.37 10.64 15.93
N PRO A 252 -0.55 11.89 15.47
CA PRO A 252 -1.87 12.48 15.28
C PRO A 252 -2.59 11.99 14.02
N ALA A 253 -1.90 11.31 13.10
CA ALA A 253 -2.49 10.82 11.87
C ALA A 253 -1.77 9.55 11.40
N HIS A 254 -2.53 8.67 10.75
CA HIS A 254 -2.01 7.42 10.16
C HIS A 254 -0.85 7.69 9.18
N GLY A 255 -1.00 8.72 8.33
CA GLY A 255 0.02 9.15 7.37
C GLY A 255 1.06 10.12 7.93
N PHE A 256 1.13 10.32 9.26
CA PHE A 256 2.12 11.22 9.84
C PHE A 256 3.54 10.66 9.61
N PRO A 257 4.44 11.43 8.98
CA PRO A 257 5.78 10.95 8.67
C PRO A 257 6.66 10.98 9.92
N ILE A 258 7.19 9.82 10.28
CA ILE A 258 8.23 9.62 11.27
C ILE A 258 9.57 9.66 10.51
N LEU A 259 10.24 10.81 10.60
CA LEU A 259 11.53 11.04 9.95
C LEU A 259 12.69 10.44 10.76
N TYR A 260 13.89 10.37 10.18
CA TYR A 260 15.06 9.76 10.82
C TYR A 260 15.34 10.26 12.25
N GLN A 261 15.31 11.59 12.48
CA GLN A 261 15.59 12.15 13.81
C GLN A 261 14.58 11.67 14.85
N GLU A 262 13.29 11.78 14.54
CA GLU A 262 12.20 11.31 15.38
C GLU A 262 12.31 9.79 15.64
N ALA A 263 12.53 8.99 14.59
CA ALA A 263 12.69 7.54 14.72
C ALA A 263 13.86 7.16 15.65
N ARG A 264 14.95 7.93 15.60
CA ARG A 264 16.11 7.76 16.50
C ARG A 264 15.77 8.17 17.93
N GLU A 265 15.05 9.27 18.10
CA GLU A 265 14.65 9.81 19.41
C GLU A 265 13.71 8.88 20.17
N ILE A 266 12.73 8.28 19.48
CA ILE A 266 11.84 7.28 20.10
C ILE A 266 12.57 5.96 20.41
N GLY A 267 13.74 5.72 19.80
CA GLY A 267 14.62 4.58 20.06
C GLY A 267 14.48 3.41 19.10
N LEU A 268 14.10 3.66 17.84
CA LEU A 268 14.25 2.68 16.78
C LEU A 268 15.72 2.55 16.35
N PRO A 269 16.17 1.37 15.87
CA PRO A 269 17.54 1.14 15.46
C PRO A 269 17.82 1.73 14.07
N VAL A 270 17.73 3.05 13.94
CA VAL A 270 17.87 3.76 12.66
C VAL A 270 19.30 4.24 12.39
N GLU A 271 19.71 4.12 11.14
CA GLU A 271 20.95 4.72 10.60
C GLU A 271 20.61 5.52 9.34
N MET A 272 21.40 6.55 9.03
CA MET A 272 21.28 7.26 7.75
C MET A 272 22.14 6.58 6.68
N ALA A 273 21.54 6.36 5.51
CA ALA A 273 22.29 5.97 4.33
C ALA A 273 23.26 7.08 3.91
N ASP A 274 24.46 6.71 3.48
CA ASP A 274 25.36 7.64 2.81
C ASP A 274 24.84 8.05 1.43
N GLU A 275 25.54 8.98 0.77
CA GLU A 275 25.15 9.53 -0.52
C GLU A 275 25.12 8.46 -1.62
N GLN A 276 26.12 7.58 -1.66
CA GLN A 276 26.26 6.54 -2.67
C GLN A 276 25.14 5.51 -2.56
N LEU A 277 24.83 5.04 -1.35
CA LEU A 277 23.73 4.11 -1.10
C LEU A 277 22.39 4.78 -1.40
N SER A 278 22.19 6.03 -0.99
CA SER A 278 20.97 6.79 -1.24
C SER A 278 20.69 6.97 -2.73
N ASP A 279 21.72 7.27 -3.54
CA ASP A 279 21.58 7.42 -4.98
C ASP A 279 21.20 6.09 -5.67
N LEU A 280 21.86 4.98 -5.31
CA LEU A 280 21.51 3.66 -5.85
C LEU A 280 20.09 3.25 -5.50
N LEU A 281 19.68 3.47 -4.25
CA LEU A 281 18.33 3.15 -3.82
C LEU A 281 17.29 4.02 -4.55
N ARG A 282 17.56 5.32 -4.72
CA ARG A 282 16.68 6.23 -5.48
C ARG A 282 16.52 5.77 -6.92
N ASP A 283 17.59 5.36 -7.58
CA ASP A 283 17.56 4.89 -8.96
C ASP A 283 16.79 3.56 -9.08
N LEU A 284 16.91 2.68 -8.08
CA LEU A 284 16.11 1.47 -7.99
C LEU A 284 14.61 1.79 -7.85
N VAL A 285 14.25 2.71 -6.96
CA VAL A 285 12.85 3.16 -6.79
C VAL A 285 12.30 3.74 -8.08
N ARG A 286 13.05 4.62 -8.76
CA ARG A 286 12.63 5.19 -10.06
C ARG A 286 12.41 4.13 -11.12
N SER A 287 13.26 3.10 -11.14
CA SER A 287 13.12 1.98 -12.07
C SER A 287 11.84 1.17 -11.79
N TYR A 288 11.52 0.94 -10.51
CA TYR A 288 10.27 0.31 -10.08
C TYR A 288 9.04 1.18 -10.35
N ASP A 289 9.10 2.49 -10.11
CA ASP A 289 8.01 3.42 -10.42
C ASP A 289 7.64 3.30 -11.90
N VAL A 290 8.62 3.32 -12.80
CA VAL A 290 8.38 3.12 -14.24
C VAL A 290 7.87 1.71 -14.56
N ALA A 291 8.42 0.67 -13.90
CA ALA A 291 8.05 -0.72 -14.15
C ALA A 291 6.60 -1.06 -13.72
N THR A 292 6.07 -0.30 -12.75
CA THR A 292 4.74 -0.50 -12.20
C THR A 292 3.67 0.42 -12.79
N LEU A 293 4.03 1.30 -13.73
CA LEU A 293 3.05 2.09 -14.49
C LEU A 293 2.19 1.17 -15.37
N PRO A 294 0.85 1.19 -15.23
CA PRO A 294 -0.01 0.34 -16.04
C PRO A 294 -0.06 0.82 -17.49
N ALA A 295 -0.37 -0.10 -18.39
CA ALA A 295 -0.67 0.17 -19.78
C ALA A 295 -2.17 -0.07 -20.04
N THR A 296 -2.81 0.93 -20.64
CA THR A 296 -4.19 0.83 -21.12
C THR A 296 -4.22 0.90 -22.64
N THR A 297 -4.88 -0.06 -23.27
CA THR A 297 -5.14 -0.09 -24.71
C THR A 297 -6.63 0.11 -24.94
N HIS A 298 -7.03 1.27 -25.46
CA HIS A 298 -8.43 1.55 -25.80
C HIS A 298 -8.76 0.99 -27.17
N PHE A 299 -9.80 0.16 -27.25
CA PHE A 299 -10.37 -0.32 -28.51
C PHE A 299 -11.57 0.54 -28.93
N SER A 300 -12.30 1.09 -27.96
CA SER A 300 -13.32 2.12 -28.12
C SER A 300 -13.45 2.93 -26.82
N GLU A 301 -14.35 3.91 -26.79
CA GLU A 301 -14.69 4.67 -25.56
C GLU A 301 -15.25 3.78 -24.43
N THR A 302 -15.91 2.68 -24.80
CA THR A 302 -16.60 1.76 -23.89
C THR A 302 -15.88 0.41 -23.74
N PHE A 303 -14.69 0.25 -24.32
CA PHE A 303 -13.96 -1.01 -24.30
C PHE A 303 -12.44 -0.79 -24.30
N TYR A 304 -11.77 -1.26 -23.25
CA TYR A 304 -10.31 -1.19 -23.14
C TYR A 304 -9.71 -2.45 -22.51
N ARG A 305 -8.42 -2.66 -22.74
CA ARG A 305 -7.58 -3.63 -22.04
C ARG A 305 -6.67 -2.92 -21.05
N PHE A 306 -6.56 -3.50 -19.86
CA PHE A 306 -5.67 -3.04 -18.80
C PHE A 306 -4.57 -4.08 -18.54
N THR A 307 -3.33 -3.62 -18.39
CA THR A 307 -2.21 -4.49 -18.00
C THR A 307 -1.29 -3.75 -17.04
N GLY A 308 -0.80 -4.42 -16.00
CA GLY A 308 0.05 -3.79 -14.98
C GLY A 308 0.68 -4.78 -14.01
N TYR A 309 1.75 -4.34 -13.34
CA TYR A 309 2.51 -5.10 -12.34
C TYR A 309 2.67 -4.21 -11.11
N PRO A 310 1.70 -4.18 -10.19
CA PRO A 310 1.61 -3.11 -9.20
C PRO A 310 2.50 -3.39 -7.97
N ASP A 311 3.04 -4.61 -7.84
CA ASP A 311 3.93 -5.08 -6.79
C ASP A 311 5.15 -5.79 -7.38
N ILE A 312 6.26 -5.73 -6.66
CA ILE A 312 7.54 -6.32 -7.03
C ILE A 312 8.16 -6.93 -5.77
N ILE A 313 8.45 -8.22 -5.83
CA ILE A 313 9.36 -8.91 -4.91
C ILE A 313 10.54 -9.41 -5.74
N GLU A 314 11.70 -8.80 -5.59
CA GLU A 314 12.85 -9.04 -6.49
C GLU A 314 14.13 -9.30 -5.73
N SER A 315 14.90 -10.26 -6.20
CA SER A 315 16.26 -10.57 -5.75
C SER A 315 17.15 -10.82 -6.97
N SER A 316 18.42 -11.15 -6.74
CA SER A 316 19.34 -11.49 -7.84
C SER A 316 18.82 -12.66 -8.67
N GLY A 317 18.67 -12.44 -9.97
CA GLY A 317 18.21 -13.40 -10.97
C GLY A 317 16.70 -13.65 -11.02
N ARG A 318 15.88 -12.99 -10.19
CA ARG A 318 14.44 -13.29 -10.13
C ARG A 318 13.58 -12.14 -9.63
N ARG A 319 12.49 -11.84 -10.34
CA ARG A 319 11.37 -10.99 -9.86
C ARG A 319 10.08 -11.77 -9.83
N ILE A 320 9.31 -11.62 -8.76
CA ILE A 320 7.91 -12.02 -8.67
C ILE A 320 7.04 -10.75 -8.68
N SER A 321 5.96 -10.78 -9.46
CA SER A 321 4.94 -9.73 -9.47
C SER A 321 3.56 -10.31 -9.74
N TYR A 322 2.52 -9.69 -9.21
CA TYR A 322 1.17 -9.95 -9.69
C TYR A 322 0.92 -9.22 -11.02
N ARG A 323 0.55 -9.96 -12.06
CA ARG A 323 0.15 -9.36 -13.34
C ARG A 323 -1.35 -9.13 -13.32
N TYR A 324 -1.77 -7.87 -13.42
CA TYR A 324 -3.12 -7.56 -13.90
C TYR A 324 -3.15 -7.66 -15.42
N SER A 325 -4.11 -8.40 -15.97
CA SER A 325 -4.31 -8.52 -17.42
C SER A 325 -5.77 -8.87 -17.71
N TYR A 326 -6.60 -7.86 -17.91
CA TYR A 326 -8.03 -8.06 -18.18
C TYR A 326 -8.59 -7.00 -19.13
N ASN A 327 -9.80 -7.25 -19.60
CA ASN A 327 -10.56 -6.31 -20.39
C ASN A 327 -11.66 -5.65 -19.55
N LYS A 328 -11.99 -4.40 -19.87
CA LYS A 328 -13.10 -3.66 -19.27
C LYS A 328 -14.06 -3.19 -20.36
N ARG A 329 -15.34 -3.55 -20.21
CA ARG A 329 -16.41 -3.16 -21.12
C ARG A 329 -17.54 -2.48 -20.36
N PHE A 330 -17.97 -1.32 -20.83
CA PHE A 330 -19.13 -0.64 -20.27
C PHE A 330 -20.41 -1.29 -20.78
N ASN A 331 -21.29 -1.68 -19.85
CA ASN A 331 -22.64 -2.16 -20.16
C ASN A 331 -23.60 -0.96 -20.13
N PRO A 332 -24.17 -0.53 -21.26
CA PRO A 332 -25.05 0.65 -21.30
C PRO A 332 -26.40 0.43 -20.60
N VAL A 333 -26.81 -0.83 -20.40
CA VAL A 333 -28.08 -1.18 -19.76
C VAL A 333 -27.95 -1.08 -18.24
N SER A 334 -26.96 -1.76 -17.65
CA SER A 334 -26.73 -1.70 -16.20
C SER A 334 -25.98 -0.44 -15.77
N ARG A 335 -25.36 0.29 -16.71
CA ARG A 335 -24.47 1.44 -16.47
C ARG A 335 -23.25 1.10 -15.63
N GLU A 336 -22.73 -0.12 -15.77
CA GLU A 336 -21.58 -0.63 -15.03
C GLU A 336 -20.44 -1.05 -15.96
N TRP A 337 -19.21 -1.02 -15.45
CA TRP A 337 -18.04 -1.56 -16.13
C TRP A 337 -17.82 -3.03 -15.75
N LEU A 338 -17.99 -3.92 -16.72
CA LEU A 338 -17.77 -5.36 -16.57
C LEU A 338 -16.30 -5.70 -16.84
N THR A 339 -15.75 -6.63 -16.06
CA THR A 339 -14.45 -7.24 -16.33
C THR A 339 -14.65 -8.49 -17.20
N GLU A 340 -13.91 -8.57 -18.31
CA GLU A 340 -13.93 -9.70 -19.26
C GLU A 340 -12.50 -10.23 -19.45
N ASN A 341 -12.34 -11.51 -19.82
CA ASN A 341 -11.06 -12.12 -20.18
C ASN A 341 -9.93 -11.84 -19.17
N ASP A 342 -10.21 -12.07 -17.88
CA ASP A 342 -9.24 -11.86 -16.83
C ASP A 342 -8.20 -12.99 -16.82
N LEU A 343 -6.96 -12.64 -17.16
CA LEU A 343 -5.79 -13.51 -17.18
C LEU A 343 -4.78 -13.11 -16.08
N SER A 344 -5.27 -12.37 -15.08
CA SER A 344 -4.44 -11.89 -13.98
C SER A 344 -3.94 -13.05 -13.12
N GLN A 345 -2.66 -13.02 -12.76
CA GLN A 345 -2.00 -14.10 -12.03
C GLN A 345 -0.62 -13.66 -11.53
N TRP A 346 -0.07 -14.40 -10.56
CA TRP A 346 1.32 -14.27 -10.17
C TRP A 346 2.25 -14.74 -11.29
N ILE A 347 3.35 -14.02 -11.52
CA ILE A 347 4.35 -14.37 -12.51
C ILE A 347 5.78 -14.21 -11.97
N ASN A 348 6.70 -15.00 -12.50
CA ASN A 348 8.14 -14.80 -12.39
C ASN A 348 8.69 -14.12 -13.63
N PHE A 349 9.59 -13.15 -13.45
CA PHE A 349 10.55 -12.73 -14.46
C PHE A 349 11.89 -13.38 -14.16
N LEU A 350 12.47 -14.04 -15.16
CA LEU A 350 13.74 -14.74 -15.10
C LEU A 350 14.66 -14.29 -16.25
N PRO A 351 15.98 -14.32 -16.07
CA PRO A 351 16.92 -14.13 -17.17
C PRO A 351 16.75 -15.24 -18.21
N GLY A 352 16.72 -14.85 -19.48
CA GLY A 352 16.62 -15.74 -20.63
C GLY A 352 17.82 -15.65 -21.58
N PRO A 353 17.92 -16.58 -22.55
CA PRO A 353 19.01 -16.61 -23.51
C PRO A 353 19.13 -15.30 -24.31
N GLY A 354 20.36 -14.84 -24.53
CA GLY A 354 20.63 -13.62 -25.31
C GLY A 354 20.13 -12.33 -24.67
N GLY A 355 20.02 -12.28 -23.33
CA GLY A 355 19.57 -11.10 -22.59
C GLY A 355 18.05 -10.86 -22.65
N LYS A 356 17.28 -11.81 -23.19
CA LYS A 356 15.82 -11.76 -23.17
C LYS A 356 15.29 -12.05 -21.77
N ILE A 357 14.05 -11.62 -21.50
CA ILE A 357 13.36 -11.91 -20.24
C ILE A 357 12.41 -13.08 -20.48
N GLN A 358 12.42 -14.07 -19.59
CA GLN A 358 11.41 -15.12 -19.54
C GLN A 358 10.36 -14.76 -18.51
N ILE A 359 9.08 -14.84 -18.90
CA ILE A 359 7.95 -14.62 -17.99
C ILE A 359 7.21 -15.94 -17.84
N GLN A 360 7.08 -16.43 -16.60
CA GLN A 360 6.46 -17.71 -16.28
C GLN A 360 5.33 -17.50 -15.28
N ALA A 361 4.22 -18.21 -15.44
CA ALA A 361 3.14 -18.22 -14.46
C ALA A 361 3.58 -18.89 -13.16
N LEU A 362 3.02 -18.44 -12.05
CA LEU A 362 3.11 -19.08 -10.73
C LEU A 362 1.76 -19.65 -10.36
N ASP A 363 1.73 -20.90 -9.89
CA ASP A 363 0.53 -21.56 -9.35
C ASP A 363 0.24 -21.11 -7.91
N VAL A 364 0.16 -19.80 -7.72
CA VAL A 364 -0.19 -19.15 -6.45
C VAL A 364 -1.56 -18.48 -6.61
N PRO A 365 -2.48 -18.62 -5.65
CA PRO A 365 -3.79 -17.96 -5.71
C PRO A 365 -3.65 -16.43 -5.89
N ALA A 366 -4.56 -15.86 -6.68
CA ALA A 366 -4.66 -14.42 -6.81
C ALA A 366 -4.83 -13.75 -5.43
N PRO A 367 -4.23 -12.56 -5.21
CA PRO A 367 -4.51 -11.79 -4.03
C PRO A 367 -6.02 -11.46 -4.00
N PRO A 368 -6.63 -11.37 -2.81
CA PRO A 368 -7.99 -10.88 -2.70
C PRO A 368 -8.10 -9.53 -3.41
N ALA A 369 -9.20 -9.30 -4.14
CA ALA A 369 -9.39 -8.07 -4.89
C ALA A 369 -9.12 -6.87 -3.97
N ALA A 370 -8.13 -6.05 -4.32
CA ALA A 370 -7.85 -4.84 -3.57
C ALA A 370 -9.16 -4.08 -3.42
N ALA A 371 -9.56 -3.76 -2.18
CA ALA A 371 -10.63 -2.81 -1.98
C ALA A 371 -10.26 -1.57 -2.82
N PRO A 372 -11.16 -1.05 -3.66
CA PRO A 372 -10.83 0.12 -4.46
C PRO A 372 -10.31 1.17 -3.49
N LEU A 373 -9.08 1.65 -3.74
CA LEU A 373 -8.60 2.89 -3.16
C LEU A 373 -9.59 3.95 -3.61
N SER A 374 -10.55 4.24 -2.73
CA SER A 374 -11.62 5.20 -2.94
C SER A 374 -11.08 6.62 -2.90
#